data_AF-A0A1N7RWK8-F1
#
_entry.id   AF-A0A1N7RWK8-F1
#
_cell.length_a   1.000
_cell.length_b   1.000
_cell.length_c   1.000
_cell.angle_alpha   90.00
_cell.angle_beta   90.00
_cell.angle_gamma   90.00
#
_symmetry.space_group_name_H-M   'P 1'
#
loop_
_entity.id
_entity.type
_entity.pdbx_description
1 polymer ?
#
loop_
_entity_poly.entity_id
_entity_poly.type
_entity_poly.pdbx_seq_one_letter_code
_entity_poly.pdbx_strand_id
1 'polypeptide(L)'
;MSGAPSFSLGTTSLQTDVAVYLGDCSADTLFVVCDGISSESRGSTWERALLALAHPTPPGPYPVAAQFTIFVHETSGYATTDPHAVVTFRIDVRCEGKFAVATVKTGQSVEQLPPSPYVIGDDVVTASRRVLEAALARPGL
;
A
#
# COMPACT_ATOMS: atom_id res chain seq x y z
N MET A 1 36.58 34.16 9.53
CA MET A 1 35.15 33.80 9.67
C MET A 1 34.88 32.63 8.73
N SER A 2 34.94 31.40 9.22
CA SER A 2 34.67 30.20 8.42
C SER A 2 33.19 29.86 8.57
N GLY A 3 32.42 30.02 7.50
CA GLY A 3 31.04 29.54 7.44
C GLY A 3 31.06 28.02 7.40
N ALA A 4 30.44 27.39 8.40
CA ALA A 4 30.20 25.95 8.38
C ALA A 4 29.25 25.62 7.21
N PRO A 5 29.51 24.57 6.41
CA PRO A 5 28.56 24.12 5.42
C PRO A 5 27.31 23.63 6.14
N SER A 6 26.19 24.31 5.90
CA SER A 6 24.87 23.83 6.30
C SER A 6 24.55 22.60 5.46
N PHE A 7 24.68 21.41 6.03
CA PHE A 7 24.12 20.21 5.42
C PHE A 7 22.61 20.30 5.53
N SER A 8 21.95 20.69 4.44
CA SER A 8 20.53 20.41 4.26
C SER A 8 20.39 18.89 4.25
N LEU A 9 19.85 18.32 5.32
CA LEU A 9 19.30 16.97 5.31
C LEU A 9 18.18 16.97 4.26
N GLY A 10 18.54 16.68 3.01
CA GLY A 10 17.57 16.45 1.95
C GLY A 10 16.73 15.26 2.39
N THR A 11 15.48 15.50 2.77
CA THR A 11 14.52 14.44 3.03
C THR A 11 14.26 13.76 1.69
N THR A 12 14.86 12.58 1.48
CA THR A 12 14.69 11.79 0.26
C THR A 12 13.20 11.51 0.06
N SER A 13 12.65 11.95 -1.07
CA SER A 13 11.28 11.63 -1.46
C SER A 13 11.18 10.14 -1.75
N LEU A 14 10.13 9.50 -1.25
CA LEU A 14 9.78 8.12 -1.57
C LEU A 14 8.58 8.14 -2.52
N GLN A 15 8.71 7.47 -3.65
CA GLN A 15 7.56 7.13 -4.48
C GLN A 15 6.96 5.84 -3.96
N THR A 16 5.66 5.84 -3.70
CA THR A 16 4.88 4.69 -3.26
C THR A 16 3.84 4.37 -4.31
N ASP A 17 4.04 3.27 -5.00
CA ASP A 17 3.14 2.70 -5.99
C ASP A 17 2.26 1.64 -5.30
N VAL A 18 0.95 1.72 -5.49
CA VAL A 18 -0.02 0.75 -4.97
C VAL A 18 -0.84 0.21 -6.11
N ALA A 19 -0.99 -1.11 -6.19
CA ALA A 19 -1.84 -1.77 -7.16
C ALA A 19 -2.78 -2.77 -6.47
N VAL A 20 -4.05 -2.74 -6.86
CA VAL A 20 -5.09 -3.64 -6.35
C VAL A 20 -5.46 -4.63 -7.45
N TYR A 21 -5.49 -5.92 -7.10
CA TYR A 21 -5.73 -7.00 -8.04
C TYR A 21 -6.87 -7.91 -7.57
N LEU A 22 -7.74 -8.33 -8.50
CA LEU A 22 -8.66 -9.44 -8.25
C LEU A 22 -7.94 -10.79 -8.34
N GLY A 23 -8.31 -11.70 -7.45
CA GLY A 23 -7.86 -13.08 -7.46
C GLY A 23 -8.12 -13.79 -6.14
N ASP A 24 -7.94 -15.11 -6.13
CA ASP A 24 -8.02 -15.99 -4.95
C ASP A 24 -6.73 -15.96 -4.09
N CYS A 25 -5.85 -14.99 -4.35
CA CYS A 25 -4.52 -14.86 -3.76
C CYS A 25 -3.56 -16.02 -4.11
N SER A 26 -3.82 -16.83 -5.14
CA SER A 26 -2.90 -17.88 -5.64
C SER A 26 -1.66 -17.31 -6.34
N ALA A 27 -1.78 -16.10 -6.92
CA ALA A 27 -0.79 -15.43 -7.77
C ALA A 27 -0.61 -15.99 -9.19
N ASP A 28 -1.50 -16.87 -9.64
CA ASP A 28 -1.41 -17.50 -10.96
C ASP A 28 -1.95 -16.58 -12.08
N THR A 29 -2.99 -15.80 -11.78
CA THR A 29 -3.53 -14.77 -12.69
C THR A 29 -4.19 -13.67 -11.88
N LEU A 30 -3.67 -12.44 -11.99
CA LEU A 30 -4.15 -11.30 -11.22
C LEU A 30 -4.66 -10.23 -12.19
N PHE A 31 -5.95 -9.90 -12.11
CA PHE A 31 -6.52 -8.80 -12.90
C PHE A 31 -6.31 -7.49 -12.15
N VAL A 32 -5.52 -6.57 -12.72
CA VAL A 32 -5.35 -5.22 -12.15
C VAL A 32 -6.71 -4.52 -12.16
N VAL A 33 -7.16 -4.10 -10.99
CA VAL A 33 -8.37 -3.30 -10.80
C VAL A 33 -8.06 -1.83 -10.94
N CYS A 34 -7.06 -1.39 -10.19
CA CYS A 34 -6.55 -0.03 -10.22
C CYS A 34 -5.13 0.04 -9.67
N ASP A 35 -4.46 1.11 -10.03
CA ASP A 35 -3.20 1.56 -9.49
C ASP A 35 -3.35 2.94 -8.84
N GLY A 36 -2.36 3.33 -8.05
CA GLY A 36 -2.27 4.63 -7.42
C GLY A 36 -0.83 4.92 -7.06
N ILE A 37 -0.45 6.20 -7.12
CA ILE A 37 0.93 6.64 -6.88
C ILE A 37 0.89 7.82 -5.92
N SER A 38 1.79 7.83 -4.94
CA SER A 38 2.10 9.01 -4.14
C SER A 38 3.60 9.23 -4.06
N SER A 39 4.02 10.47 -3.86
CA SER A 39 5.43 10.84 -3.71
C SER A 39 5.58 11.72 -2.49
N GLU A 40 6.03 11.13 -1.38
CA GLU A 40 6.09 11.80 -0.08
C GLU A 40 7.45 11.61 0.57
N SER A 41 7.92 12.66 1.25
CA SER A 41 9.21 12.66 1.94
C SER A 41 9.13 12.19 3.40
N ARG A 42 7.90 11.96 3.89
CA ARG A 42 7.59 11.62 5.29
C ARG A 42 6.45 10.60 5.37
N GLY A 43 6.14 10.18 6.59
CA GLY A 43 5.10 9.22 6.91
C GLY A 43 5.59 7.77 6.93
N SER A 44 4.73 6.87 7.37
CA SER A 44 4.93 5.42 7.24
C SER A 44 4.57 4.94 5.83
N THR A 45 5.00 3.73 5.46
CA THR A 45 4.56 3.10 4.20
C THR A 45 3.04 2.96 4.12
N TRP A 46 2.36 2.75 5.25
CA TRP A 46 0.89 2.66 5.32
C TRP A 46 0.21 3.98 4.97
N GLU A 47 0.71 5.10 5.49
CA GLU A 47 0.20 6.43 5.20
C GLU A 47 0.38 6.79 3.72
N ARG A 48 1.57 6.52 3.16
CA ARG A 48 1.82 6.76 1.74
C ARG A 48 0.98 5.85 0.84
N ALA A 49 0.78 4.59 1.22
CA ALA A 49 -0.10 3.69 0.48
C ALA A 49 -1.56 4.17 0.48
N LEU A 50 -2.04 4.75 1.60
CA LEU A 50 -3.36 5.38 1.65
C LEU A 50 -3.47 6.59 0.73
N LEU A 51 -2.43 7.45 0.71
CA LEU A 51 -2.38 8.60 -0.18
C LEU A 51 -2.37 8.17 -1.66
N ALA A 52 -1.60 7.14 -2.00
CA ALA A 52 -1.58 6.58 -3.35
C ALA A 52 -2.97 6.10 -3.80
N LEU A 53 -3.73 5.46 -2.89
CA LEU A 53 -5.10 5.04 -3.17
C LEU A 53 -6.16 6.14 -3.01
N ALA A 54 -5.81 7.39 -2.67
CA ALA A 54 -6.80 8.47 -2.57
C ALA A 54 -7.41 8.80 -3.95
N HIS A 55 -6.62 8.68 -5.01
CA HIS A 55 -7.02 8.95 -6.39
C HIS A 55 -6.56 7.82 -7.33
N PRO A 56 -7.18 6.63 -7.25
CA PRO A 56 -6.74 5.49 -8.04
C PRO A 56 -7.09 5.67 -9.53
N THR A 57 -6.28 5.07 -10.39
CA THR A 57 -6.48 5.00 -11.84
C THR A 57 -6.71 3.55 -12.27
N PRO A 58 -7.71 3.23 -13.11
CA PRO A 58 -8.78 4.14 -13.52
C PRO A 58 -9.69 4.55 -12.34
N PRO A 59 -10.41 5.68 -12.46
CA PRO A 59 -11.49 5.99 -11.53
C PRO A 59 -12.59 4.91 -11.63
N GLY A 60 -13.26 4.65 -10.50
CA GLY A 60 -14.27 3.59 -10.39
C GLY A 60 -15.51 3.78 -11.29
N PRO A 61 -16.49 2.86 -11.21
CA PRO A 61 -16.73 1.93 -10.11
C PRO A 61 -15.78 0.73 -10.08
N TYR A 62 -15.46 0.26 -8.87
CA TYR A 62 -14.60 -0.90 -8.66
C TYR A 62 -15.45 -2.15 -8.36
N PRO A 63 -14.95 -3.35 -8.71
CA PRO A 63 -15.63 -4.61 -8.43
C PRO A 63 -15.71 -4.89 -6.92
N VAL A 64 -16.76 -5.62 -6.52
CA VAL A 64 -16.88 -6.24 -5.20
C VAL A 64 -16.32 -7.65 -5.27
N ALA A 65 -15.37 -7.98 -4.41
CA ALA A 65 -14.80 -9.33 -4.34
C ALA A 65 -14.52 -9.71 -2.88
N ALA A 66 -14.75 -10.98 -2.55
CA ALA A 66 -14.46 -11.51 -1.23
C ALA A 66 -12.96 -11.75 -1.00
N GLN A 67 -12.16 -11.80 -2.07
CA GLN A 67 -10.72 -12.02 -2.01
C GLN A 67 -10.03 -11.17 -3.08
N PHE A 68 -8.91 -10.55 -2.71
CA PHE A 68 -8.11 -9.71 -3.59
C PHE A 68 -6.71 -9.50 -2.99
N THR A 69 -5.80 -8.95 -3.79
CA THR A 69 -4.42 -8.68 -3.36
C THR A 69 -4.10 -7.20 -3.56
N ILE A 70 -3.38 -6.62 -2.60
CA ILE A 70 -2.78 -5.29 -2.69
C ILE A 70 -1.28 -5.46 -2.80
N PHE A 71 -0.66 -4.83 -3.78
CA PHE A 71 0.78 -4.67 -3.84
C PHE A 71 1.15 -3.25 -3.49
N VAL A 72 2.14 -3.09 -2.62
CA VAL A 72 2.74 -1.80 -2.29
C VAL A 72 4.21 -1.89 -2.62
N HIS A 73 4.71 -0.95 -3.41
CA HIS A 73 6.11 -0.86 -3.75
C HIS A 73 6.61 0.55 -3.48
N GLU A 74 7.67 0.67 -2.68
CA GLU A 74 8.35 1.95 -2.45
C GLU A 74 9.71 1.97 -3.11
N THR A 75 10.01 3.07 -3.78
CA THR A 75 11.32 3.37 -4.36
C THR A 75 11.86 4.69 -3.82
N SER A 76 13.16 4.71 -3.57
CA SER A 76 13.90 5.93 -3.22
C SER A 76 14.71 6.38 -4.43
N GLY A 77 14.61 7.66 -4.77
CA GLY A 77 15.41 8.24 -5.85
C GLY A 77 14.77 9.49 -6.45
N TYR A 78 15.62 10.44 -6.86
CA TYR A 78 15.25 11.40 -7.89
C TYR A 78 15.18 10.63 -9.22
N ALA A 79 14.21 10.97 -10.08
CA ALA A 79 13.91 10.34 -11.37
C ALA A 79 15.07 10.26 -12.40
N THR A 80 16.32 10.53 -12.01
CA THR A 80 17.52 10.59 -12.86
C THR A 80 18.71 9.77 -12.36
N THR A 81 18.65 9.13 -11.19
CA THR A 81 19.69 8.20 -10.70
C THR A 81 19.01 6.96 -10.13
N ASP A 82 19.44 5.78 -10.59
CA ASP A 82 18.86 4.46 -10.37
C ASP A 82 17.89 4.35 -9.18
N PRO A 83 16.58 4.17 -9.43
CA PRO A 83 15.61 4.01 -8.36
C PRO A 83 15.93 2.74 -7.57
N HIS A 84 16.16 2.89 -6.26
CA HIS A 84 16.39 1.78 -5.37
C HIS A 84 15.08 1.38 -4.69
N ALA A 85 14.67 0.12 -4.89
CA ALA A 85 13.57 -0.48 -4.15
C ALA A 85 13.87 -0.44 -2.65
N VAL A 86 13.02 0.25 -1.90
CA VAL A 86 13.11 0.35 -0.44
C VAL A 86 12.27 -0.73 0.22
N VAL A 87 11.04 -0.91 -0.26
CA VAL A 87 10.12 -1.89 0.30
C VAL A 87 9.19 -2.46 -0.75
N THR A 88 8.80 -3.71 -0.56
CA THR A 88 7.76 -4.37 -1.35
C THR A 88 6.89 -5.21 -0.42
N PHE A 89 5.60 -4.90 -0.39
CA PHE A 89 4.59 -5.66 0.33
C PHE A 89 3.61 -6.27 -0.65
N ARG A 90 3.25 -7.51 -0.38
CA ARG A 90 2.07 -8.16 -0.93
C ARG A 90 1.10 -8.38 0.21
N ILE A 91 -0.12 -7.89 0.08
CA ILE A 91 -1.16 -7.99 1.10
C ILE A 91 -2.30 -8.80 0.51
N ASP A 92 -2.46 -10.02 0.97
CA ASP A 92 -3.58 -10.87 0.58
C ASP A 92 -4.76 -10.57 1.51
N VAL A 93 -5.90 -10.18 0.95
CA VAL A 93 -7.10 -9.79 1.70
C VAL A 93 -8.23 -10.78 1.47
N ARG A 94 -8.89 -11.16 2.56
CA ARG A 94 -10.09 -12.01 2.56
C ARG A 94 -11.18 -11.35 3.39
N CYS A 95 -12.33 -11.11 2.78
CA CYS A 95 -13.53 -10.60 3.42
C CYS A 95 -14.39 -11.76 3.90
N GLU A 96 -14.50 -11.92 5.21
CA GLU A 96 -15.22 -13.01 5.87
C GLU A 96 -16.27 -12.42 6.82
N GLY A 97 -17.54 -12.53 6.42
CA GLY A 97 -18.66 -11.97 7.18
C GLY A 97 -18.60 -10.44 7.29
N LYS A 98 -18.25 -9.94 8.47
CA LYS A 98 -18.17 -8.49 8.78
C LYS A 98 -16.73 -7.97 8.91
N PHE A 99 -15.75 -8.78 8.54
CA PHE A 99 -14.34 -8.44 8.69
C PHE A 99 -13.55 -8.66 7.40
N ALA A 100 -12.57 -7.81 7.14
CA ALA A 100 -11.51 -8.04 6.18
C ALA A 100 -10.24 -8.45 6.95
N VAL A 101 -9.80 -9.68 6.71
CA VAL A 101 -8.58 -10.27 7.25
C VAL A 101 -7.49 -10.12 6.20
N ALA A 102 -6.33 -9.63 6.61
CA ALA A 102 -5.24 -9.35 5.69
C ALA A 102 -3.93 -10.02 6.14
N THR A 103 -3.20 -10.59 5.20
CA THR A 103 -1.87 -11.17 5.42
C THR A 103 -0.84 -10.40 4.60
N VAL A 104 0.10 -9.74 5.27
CA VAL A 104 1.22 -9.03 4.66
C VAL A 104 2.36 -10.02 4.46
N LYS A 105 2.90 -10.03 3.24
CA LYS A 105 4.02 -10.85 2.82
C LYS A 105 5.11 -9.93 2.29
N THR A 106 6.31 -10.09 2.79
CA THR A 106 7.53 -9.46 2.31
C THR A 106 8.47 -10.54 1.78
N GLY A 107 9.63 -10.17 1.23
CA GLY A 107 10.67 -11.15 0.87
C GLY A 107 11.22 -11.93 2.06
N GLN A 108 10.99 -11.47 3.30
CA GLN A 108 11.63 -12.00 4.51
C GLN A 108 10.64 -12.43 5.60
N SER A 109 9.37 -12.02 5.52
CA SER A 109 8.40 -12.22 6.59
C SER A 109 6.98 -12.39 6.07
N VAL A 110 6.15 -13.04 6.88
CA VAL A 110 4.71 -13.13 6.70
C VAL A 110 4.05 -12.75 8.02
N GLU A 111 3.09 -11.84 7.97
CA GLU A 111 2.42 -11.30 9.14
C GLU A 111 0.92 -11.16 8.88
N GLN A 112 0.09 -11.53 9.86
CA GLN A 112 -1.35 -11.28 9.80
C GLN A 112 -1.67 -9.93 10.45
N LEU A 113 -2.41 -9.09 9.74
CA LEU A 113 -2.96 -7.86 10.29
C LEU A 113 -4.18 -8.17 11.17
N PRO A 114 -4.47 -7.35 12.18
CA PRO A 114 -5.73 -7.41 12.90
C PRO A 114 -6.93 -7.34 11.93
N PRO A 115 -8.00 -8.11 12.18
CA PRO A 115 -9.21 -8.01 11.36
C PRO A 115 -9.77 -6.59 11.35
N SER A 116 -10.04 -6.07 10.15
CA SER A 116 -10.60 -4.73 9.96
C SER A 116 -12.11 -4.80 9.69
N PRO A 117 -12.95 -3.89 10.22
CA PRO A 117 -14.37 -3.89 9.95
C PRO A 117 -14.68 -3.73 8.45
N TYR A 118 -15.45 -4.65 7.89
CA TYR A 118 -15.84 -4.68 6.47
C TYR A 118 -17.36 -4.62 6.33
N VAL A 119 -17.85 -3.83 5.37
CA VAL A 119 -19.27 -3.80 5.03
C VAL A 119 -19.49 -4.65 3.79
N ILE A 120 -20.43 -5.59 3.86
CA ILE A 120 -20.80 -6.42 2.71
C ILE A 120 -21.27 -5.50 1.57
N GLY A 121 -20.60 -5.59 0.43
CA GLY A 121 -20.84 -4.73 -0.72
C GLY A 121 -19.81 -3.60 -0.88
N ASP A 122 -18.90 -3.40 0.08
CA ASP A 122 -17.72 -2.55 -0.13
C ASP A 122 -16.90 -3.14 -1.30
N ASP A 123 -16.59 -2.28 -2.26
CA ASP A 123 -15.68 -2.61 -3.35
C ASP A 123 -14.25 -2.84 -2.84
N VAL A 124 -13.42 -3.46 -3.68
CA VAL A 124 -12.05 -3.82 -3.30
C VAL A 124 -11.18 -2.62 -2.93
N VAL A 125 -11.39 -1.43 -3.51
CA VAL A 125 -10.60 -0.23 -3.19
C VAL A 125 -11.01 0.34 -1.84
N THR A 126 -12.31 0.37 -1.56
CA THR A 126 -12.85 0.75 -0.25
C THR A 126 -12.33 -0.20 0.83
N ALA A 127 -12.36 -1.51 0.57
CA ALA A 127 -11.82 -2.52 1.47
C ALA A 127 -10.30 -2.38 1.66
N SER A 128 -9.54 -2.11 0.59
CA SER A 128 -8.10 -1.84 0.65
C SER A 128 -7.77 -0.67 1.57
N ARG A 129 -8.47 0.46 1.43
CA ARG A 129 -8.23 1.64 2.29
C ARG A 129 -8.47 1.31 3.77
N ARG A 130 -9.54 0.59 4.09
CA ARG A 130 -9.81 0.15 5.48
C ARG A 130 -8.73 -0.77 6.05
N VAL A 131 -8.21 -1.70 5.24
CA VAL A 131 -7.10 -2.57 5.64
C VAL A 131 -5.84 -1.75 5.93
N LEU A 132 -5.52 -0.78 5.09
CA LEU A 132 -4.35 0.10 5.29
C LEU A 132 -4.53 1.03 6.49
N GLU A 133 -5.73 1.58 6.71
CA GLU A 133 -6.07 2.36 7.91
C GLU A 133 -5.91 1.52 9.19
N ALA A 134 -6.37 0.26 9.16
CA ALA A 134 -6.20 -0.66 10.28
C ALA A 134 -4.72 -0.99 10.54
N ALA A 135 -3.90 -1.10 9.49
CA ALA A 135 -2.46 -1.29 9.63
C ALA A 135 -1.77 -0.06 10.26
N LEU A 136 -2.22 1.15 9.89
CA LEU A 136 -1.70 2.40 10.43
C LEU A 136 -2.06 2.60 11.92
N ALA A 137 -3.25 2.19 12.34
CA ALA A 137 -3.72 2.34 13.72
C ALA A 137 -3.00 1.41 14.73
N ARG A 138 -2.05 0.59 14.27
CA ARG A 138 -1.33 -0.36 15.13
C ARG A 138 -0.29 0.36 16.00
N PRO A 139 -0.30 0.15 17.32
CA PRO A 139 0.79 0.61 18.16
C PRO A 139 2.03 -0.29 17.96
N GLY A 140 3.14 0.29 17.48
CA GLY A 140 4.47 -0.33 17.62
C GLY A 140 5.20 -0.75 16.33
N LEU A 141 5.26 0.11 15.31
CA LEU A 141 6.24 0.01 14.23
C LEU A 141 6.97 1.35 14.07
#